data_AF-A0A954W3H6-F1
#
_entry.id   AF-A0A954W3H6-F1
#
_cell.length_a   1.000
_cell.length_b   1.000
_cell.length_c   1.000
_cell.angle_alpha   90.00
_cell.angle_beta   90.00
_cell.angle_gamma   90.00
#
_symmetry.space_group_name_H-M   'P 1'
#
loop_
_entity.id
_entity.type
_entity.pdbx_description
1 polymer ?
#
loop_
_entity_poly.entity_id
_entity_poly.type
_entity_poly.pdbx_seq_one_letter_code
_entity_poly.pdbx_strand_id
1 'polypeptide(L)'
;PIGPVNSDDPFEVGDPNMIDGSGTDANPAMMQPTEPDVGNSPDSPTPAPEPTPTPTPDPTPSPAPTPMPEPAEMPTMQEVQALAKVLSTAREALGEMNLDIADAELAKAQPLAKLPAHQAKLDRLKQLTHYTREFRHALEESLKGLQAGQSIPISESTVVAVVEANANTLIIKVAGVTRRYPVNELPLGLAVALADMWLDQGQPSSQLVKGAFVVAHKKASVDNIAKARGWWEEAAARGLTLVNDLMPVIEDRYDNLADDLK
;
A
#
# COMPACT_ATOMS: atom_id res chain seq x y z
N PRO A 1 24.25 -36.28 39.57
CA PRO A 1 25.21 -36.17 40.69
C PRO A 1 25.78 -34.76 40.78
N ILE A 2 25.21 -34.00 41.72
CA ILE A 2 25.82 -33.01 42.64
C ILE A 2 26.67 -31.86 42.05
N GLY A 3 26.21 -30.62 42.28
CA GLY A 3 27.03 -29.40 42.36
C GLY A 3 28.05 -29.42 43.52
N PRO A 4 28.68 -28.30 43.93
CA PRO A 4 28.04 -27.10 44.51
C PRO A 4 28.55 -25.78 43.86
N VAL A 5 27.87 -24.62 43.87
CA VAL A 5 27.24 -23.78 44.92
C VAL A 5 28.23 -22.90 45.71
N ASN A 6 28.12 -21.58 45.51
CA ASN A 6 28.04 -20.44 46.47
C ASN A 6 28.76 -19.18 45.93
N SER A 7 28.04 -18.08 45.71
CA SER A 7 27.66 -16.98 46.65
C SER A 7 28.63 -15.82 46.45
N ASP A 8 28.23 -14.55 46.29
CA ASP A 8 27.27 -13.81 47.08
C ASP A 8 26.54 -12.70 46.28
N ASP A 9 25.25 -12.60 46.57
CA ASP A 9 24.27 -11.51 46.41
C ASP A 9 24.63 -10.28 47.32
N PRO A 10 23.80 -9.22 47.54
CA PRO A 10 22.55 -8.77 46.89
C PRO A 10 22.44 -7.23 46.70
N PHE A 11 21.37 -6.77 46.05
CA PHE A 11 20.41 -5.72 46.52
C PHE A 11 19.25 -5.70 45.48
N GLU A 12 18.11 -6.35 45.75
CA GLU A 12 16.89 -5.79 46.41
C GLU A 12 16.20 -4.66 45.61
N VAL A 13 14.88 -4.53 45.41
CA VAL A 13 13.63 -5.32 45.49
C VAL A 13 12.60 -4.49 44.70
N GLY A 14 11.58 -5.10 44.08
CA GLY A 14 10.33 -4.37 43.82
C GLY A 14 9.35 -4.96 42.80
N ASP A 15 8.91 -6.21 42.99
CA ASP A 15 7.74 -6.83 42.34
C ASP A 15 6.53 -6.81 43.32
N PRO A 16 5.30 -7.26 42.97
CA PRO A 16 4.48 -6.97 41.80
C PRO A 16 2.99 -6.74 42.17
N ASN A 17 2.17 -6.36 41.17
CA ASN A 17 0.72 -6.17 41.29
C ASN A 17 -0.01 -7.53 41.12
N MET A 18 -0.83 -7.94 42.09
CA MET A 18 -1.72 -9.12 42.04
C MET A 18 -3.15 -8.69 42.38
N ILE A 19 -4.09 -9.05 41.49
CA ILE A 19 -5.54 -8.86 41.61
C ILE A 19 -6.16 -10.24 41.83
N ASP A 20 -6.96 -10.39 42.90
CA ASP A 20 -8.02 -11.41 42.98
C ASP A 20 -9.16 -10.97 43.95
N GLY A 21 -10.39 -10.91 43.40
CA GLY A 21 -11.52 -11.73 43.88
C GLY A 21 -12.32 -11.38 45.14
N SER A 22 -13.59 -11.02 44.88
CA SER A 22 -14.84 -11.46 45.56
C SER A 22 -15.38 -10.73 46.81
N GLY A 23 -16.72 -10.53 46.84
CA GLY A 23 -17.49 -10.23 48.06
C GLY A 23 -18.75 -9.36 47.84
N THR A 24 -19.93 -9.94 48.03
CA THR A 24 -21.28 -9.37 47.80
C THR A 24 -21.87 -8.57 48.98
N ASP A 25 -22.93 -7.82 48.65
CA ASP A 25 -24.18 -7.60 49.42
C ASP A 25 -24.49 -6.23 50.09
N ALA A 26 -25.75 -5.83 49.81
CA ALA A 26 -26.73 -5.07 50.61
C ALA A 26 -26.77 -3.51 50.60
N ASN A 27 -27.85 -3.01 49.98
CA ASN A 27 -28.60 -1.75 50.25
C ASN A 27 -29.41 -1.92 51.60
N PRO A 28 -30.13 -0.93 52.24
CA PRO A 28 -30.61 0.37 51.74
C PRO A 28 -30.78 1.60 52.71
N ALA A 29 -31.01 2.78 52.09
CA ALA A 29 -31.92 3.90 52.42
C ALA A 29 -31.91 4.71 53.77
N MET A 30 -32.02 6.05 53.62
CA MET A 30 -32.93 7.02 54.31
C MET A 30 -32.32 8.28 55.00
N MET A 31 -32.97 9.42 54.74
CA MET A 31 -33.25 10.61 55.60
C MET A 31 -32.24 11.79 55.75
N GLN A 32 -32.66 12.97 55.24
CA GLN A 32 -32.56 14.32 55.88
C GLN A 32 -33.49 14.41 57.12
N PRO A 33 -33.59 15.49 57.96
CA PRO A 33 -33.09 16.90 57.89
C PRO A 33 -32.55 17.49 59.23
N THR A 34 -32.22 18.81 59.29
CA THR A 34 -32.79 19.88 60.19
C THR A 34 -31.82 21.03 60.54
N GLU A 35 -32.29 22.28 60.36
CA GLU A 35 -31.78 23.54 60.95
C GLU A 35 -32.18 23.69 62.45
N PRO A 36 -31.73 24.75 63.17
CA PRO A 36 -32.63 25.91 63.34
C PRO A 36 -32.01 27.33 63.42
N ASP A 37 -32.94 28.27 63.35
CA ASP A 37 -33.04 29.73 63.29
C ASP A 37 -32.42 30.59 64.43
N VAL A 38 -32.15 31.89 64.16
CA VAL A 38 -32.77 33.10 64.76
C VAL A 38 -31.91 34.36 64.50
N GLY A 39 -32.51 35.38 63.86
CA GLY A 39 -32.43 36.76 64.39
C GLY A 39 -32.06 37.93 63.46
N ASN A 40 -33.00 38.90 63.40
CA ASN A 40 -32.85 40.36 63.24
C ASN A 40 -33.10 41.01 61.84
N SER A 41 -34.16 41.84 61.78
CA SER A 41 -34.47 42.86 60.74
C SER A 41 -33.99 44.25 61.20
N PRO A 42 -34.22 45.38 60.46
CA PRO A 42 -34.30 45.61 59.01
C PRO A 42 -33.30 46.71 58.55
N ASP A 43 -32.83 46.70 57.29
CA ASP A 43 -32.21 47.89 56.70
C ASP A 43 -32.57 48.05 55.21
N SER A 44 -32.81 49.31 54.84
CA SER A 44 -33.36 49.82 53.58
C SER A 44 -32.56 49.39 52.33
N PRO A 45 -33.20 49.07 51.18
CA PRO A 45 -32.45 48.82 49.96
C PRO A 45 -31.94 50.15 49.37
N THR A 46 -30.62 50.29 49.29
CA THR A 46 -29.93 51.30 48.48
C THR A 46 -30.22 51.02 46.98
N PRO A 47 -30.55 52.03 46.16
CA PRO A 47 -30.73 51.82 44.73
C PRO A 47 -29.39 51.39 44.10
N ALA A 48 -29.41 50.24 43.41
CA ALA A 48 -28.28 49.75 42.65
C ALA A 48 -27.96 50.69 41.47
N PRO A 49 -26.68 50.98 41.18
CA PRO A 49 -26.32 51.79 40.02
C PRO A 49 -26.71 51.07 38.71
N GLU A 50 -27.24 51.86 37.79
CA GLU A 50 -27.66 51.46 36.45
C GLU A 50 -26.47 50.85 35.67
N PRO A 51 -26.64 49.70 34.97
CA PRO A 51 -25.54 49.08 34.25
C PRO A 51 -25.11 49.94 33.07
N THR A 52 -23.84 50.31 33.06
CA THR A 52 -23.19 51.00 31.93
C THR A 52 -23.33 50.15 30.66
N PRO A 53 -23.76 50.72 29.52
CA PRO A 53 -23.89 49.96 28.28
C PRO A 53 -22.52 49.43 27.85
N THR A 54 -22.42 48.11 27.73
CA THR A 54 -21.25 47.43 27.18
C THR A 54 -21.04 47.88 25.72
N PRO A 55 -19.84 48.34 25.33
CA PRO A 55 -19.59 48.70 23.93
C PRO A 55 -19.83 47.48 23.04
N THR A 56 -20.67 47.68 22.02
CA THR A 56 -20.89 46.69 20.95
C THR A 56 -19.55 46.42 20.26
N PRO A 57 -19.13 45.15 20.10
CA PRO A 57 -17.91 44.83 19.37
C PRO A 57 -18.05 45.31 17.93
N ASP A 58 -17.05 46.06 17.48
CA ASP A 58 -16.90 46.54 16.10
C ASP A 58 -16.94 45.33 15.15
N PRO A 59 -17.68 45.36 14.02
CA PRO A 59 -17.74 44.24 13.09
C PRO A 59 -16.34 43.85 12.62
N THR A 60 -15.98 42.60 12.89
CA THR A 60 -14.77 41.98 12.35
C THR A 60 -14.77 42.10 10.83
N PRO A 61 -13.72 42.65 10.20
CA PRO A 61 -13.66 42.75 8.74
C PRO A 61 -13.77 41.35 8.13
N SER A 62 -14.66 41.21 7.15
CA SER A 62 -14.83 39.98 6.39
C SER A 62 -13.48 39.59 5.76
N PRO A 63 -13.08 38.30 5.80
CA PRO A 63 -11.88 37.85 5.11
C PRO A 63 -11.98 38.23 3.63
N ALA A 64 -10.89 38.78 3.10
CA ALA A 64 -10.77 39.08 1.68
C ALA A 64 -11.03 37.80 0.87
N PRO A 65 -11.69 37.90 -0.30
CA PRO A 65 -11.90 36.73 -1.16
C PRO A 65 -10.54 36.11 -1.49
N THR A 66 -10.39 34.83 -1.18
CA THR A 66 -9.25 34.02 -1.65
C THR A 66 -9.15 34.17 -3.17
N PRO A 67 -7.96 34.44 -3.74
CA PRO A 67 -7.80 34.53 -5.19
C PRO A 67 -8.33 33.25 -5.83
N MET A 68 -9.20 33.41 -6.82
CA MET A 68 -9.72 32.29 -7.60
C MET A 68 -8.53 31.56 -8.25
N PRO A 69 -8.42 30.22 -8.16
CA PRO A 69 -7.34 29.49 -8.79
C PRO A 69 -7.27 29.87 -10.28
N GLU A 70 -6.07 30.21 -10.72
CA GLU A 70 -5.78 30.48 -12.13
C GLU A 70 -6.22 29.26 -12.97
N PRO A 71 -6.91 29.45 -14.11
CA PRO A 71 -7.36 28.33 -14.93
C PRO A 71 -6.15 27.46 -15.30
N ALA A 72 -6.21 26.16 -14.98
CA ALA A 72 -5.19 25.22 -15.40
C ALA A 72 -5.01 25.33 -16.92
N GLU A 73 -3.80 25.67 -17.37
CA GLU A 73 -3.51 25.78 -18.80
C GLU A 73 -3.79 24.43 -19.46
N MET A 74 -4.74 24.44 -20.41
CA MET A 74 -4.99 23.26 -21.23
C MET A 74 -3.70 22.88 -21.96
N PRO A 75 -3.33 21.58 -21.99
CA PRO A 75 -2.11 21.17 -22.67
C PRO A 75 -2.22 21.44 -24.17
N THR A 76 -1.09 21.84 -24.76
CA THR A 76 -1.00 21.98 -26.21
C THR A 76 -0.96 20.60 -26.88
N MET A 77 -1.33 20.52 -28.16
CA MET A 77 -1.22 19.28 -28.94
C MET A 77 0.21 18.71 -28.92
N GLN A 78 1.23 19.59 -28.91
CA GLN A 78 2.63 19.18 -28.85
C GLN A 78 3.00 18.56 -27.50
N GLU A 79 2.49 19.10 -26.39
CA GLU A 79 2.68 18.52 -25.05
C GLU A 79 2.00 17.15 -24.92
N VAL A 80 0.79 17.00 -25.48
CA VAL A 80 0.08 15.70 -25.48
C VAL A 80 0.80 14.66 -26.34
N GLN A 81 1.34 15.04 -27.50
CA GLN A 81 2.16 14.15 -28.32
C GLN A 81 3.47 13.74 -27.62
N ALA A 82 4.11 14.69 -26.93
CA ALA A 82 5.30 14.39 -26.12
C ALA A 82 4.95 13.40 -24.99
N LEU A 83 3.83 13.61 -24.29
CA LEU A 83 3.35 12.71 -23.25
C LEU A 83 3.08 11.30 -23.80
N ALA A 84 2.35 11.20 -24.91
CA ALA A 84 2.02 9.92 -25.55
C ALA A 84 3.29 9.12 -25.89
N LYS A 85 4.29 9.79 -26.46
CA LYS A 85 5.60 9.19 -26.74
C LYS A 85 6.27 8.67 -25.47
N VAL A 86 6.40 9.52 -24.45
CA VAL A 86 7.11 9.18 -23.21
C VAL A 86 6.41 8.03 -22.47
N LEU A 87 5.08 8.07 -22.32
CA LEU A 87 4.34 6.98 -21.67
C LEU A 87 4.41 5.66 -22.46
N SER A 88 4.40 5.74 -23.81
CA SER A 88 4.60 4.56 -24.65
C SER A 88 5.99 3.94 -24.45
N THR A 89 7.04 4.76 -24.43
CA THR A 89 8.41 4.30 -24.16
C THR A 89 8.53 3.73 -22.75
N ALA A 90 7.89 4.35 -21.74
CA ALA A 90 7.86 3.81 -20.39
C ALA A 90 7.19 2.43 -20.33
N ARG A 91 6.03 2.26 -21.00
CA ARG A 91 5.33 0.97 -21.03
C ARG A 91 6.12 -0.11 -21.77
N GLU A 92 6.80 0.25 -22.86
CA GLU A 92 7.69 -0.65 -23.58
C GLU A 92 8.88 -1.08 -22.71
N ALA A 93 9.58 -0.13 -22.10
CA ALA A 93 10.70 -0.42 -21.19
C ALA A 93 10.27 -1.31 -20.03
N LEU A 94 9.11 -1.06 -19.44
CA LEU A 94 8.53 -1.90 -18.40
C LEU A 94 8.26 -3.32 -18.91
N GLY A 95 7.73 -3.49 -20.13
CA GLY A 95 7.50 -4.81 -20.72
C GLY A 95 8.76 -5.60 -21.06
N GLU A 96 9.87 -4.90 -21.28
CA GLU A 96 11.23 -5.46 -21.39
C GLU A 96 11.89 -5.71 -20.02
N MET A 97 11.20 -5.41 -18.91
CA MET A 97 11.72 -5.47 -17.54
C MET A 97 12.88 -4.49 -17.28
N ASN A 98 13.01 -3.44 -18.09
CA ASN A 98 13.98 -2.36 -17.95
C ASN A 98 13.42 -1.25 -17.02
N LEU A 99 13.30 -1.56 -15.74
CA LEU A 99 12.60 -0.71 -14.77
C LEU A 99 13.23 0.68 -14.60
N ASP A 100 14.55 0.79 -14.69
CA ASP A 100 15.24 2.08 -14.55
C ASP A 100 14.98 3.00 -15.75
N ILE A 101 14.83 2.44 -16.95
CA ILE A 101 14.41 3.20 -18.14
C ILE A 101 12.95 3.61 -17.99
N ALA A 102 12.08 2.71 -17.52
CA ALA A 102 10.69 3.04 -17.27
C ALA A 102 10.55 4.20 -16.28
N ASP A 103 11.25 4.17 -15.15
CA ASP A 103 11.25 5.25 -14.15
C ASP A 103 11.75 6.58 -14.74
N ALA A 104 12.83 6.54 -15.52
CA ALA A 104 13.38 7.73 -16.18
C ALA A 104 12.39 8.36 -17.18
N GLU A 105 11.65 7.56 -17.93
CA GLU A 105 10.59 8.05 -18.82
C GLU A 105 9.39 8.58 -18.03
N LEU A 106 8.92 7.87 -16.99
CA LEU A 106 7.80 8.32 -16.16
C LEU A 106 8.09 9.66 -15.46
N ALA A 107 9.34 9.93 -15.11
CA ALA A 107 9.76 11.24 -14.60
C ALA A 107 9.59 12.37 -15.64
N LYS A 108 9.90 12.09 -16.92
CA LYS A 108 9.70 13.06 -18.01
C LYS A 108 8.22 13.31 -18.32
N ALA A 109 7.36 12.33 -18.06
CA ALA A 109 5.92 12.46 -18.27
C ALA A 109 5.23 13.38 -17.24
N GLN A 110 5.79 13.51 -16.03
CA GLN A 110 5.18 14.25 -14.92
C GLN A 110 4.75 15.68 -15.28
N PRO A 111 5.59 16.55 -15.88
CA PRO A 111 5.16 17.91 -16.24
C PRO A 111 4.20 17.96 -17.44
N LEU A 112 4.06 16.88 -18.20
CA LEU A 112 3.24 16.82 -19.41
C LEU A 112 1.81 16.32 -19.13
N ALA A 113 1.60 15.58 -18.03
CA ALA A 113 0.32 14.99 -17.65
C ALA A 113 -0.65 16.01 -17.01
N LYS A 114 -1.00 17.08 -17.76
CA LYS A 114 -1.83 18.18 -17.26
C LYS A 114 -3.32 17.84 -17.10
N LEU A 115 -3.83 16.79 -17.75
CA LEU A 115 -5.22 16.36 -17.65
C LEU A 115 -5.39 15.26 -16.60
N PRO A 116 -6.53 15.18 -15.89
CA PRO A 116 -6.81 14.09 -14.95
C PRO A 116 -6.68 12.68 -15.57
N ALA A 117 -7.14 12.49 -16.81
CA ALA A 117 -7.02 11.22 -17.51
C ALA A 117 -5.56 10.84 -17.79
N HIS A 118 -4.73 11.82 -18.15
CA HIS A 118 -3.29 11.65 -18.37
C HIS A 118 -2.57 11.32 -17.06
N GLN A 119 -2.90 12.02 -15.97
CA GLN A 119 -2.33 11.78 -14.66
C GLN A 119 -2.67 10.36 -14.16
N ALA A 120 -3.91 9.92 -14.35
CA ALA A 120 -4.33 8.58 -13.97
C ALA A 120 -3.55 7.49 -14.73
N LYS A 121 -3.29 7.67 -16.04
CA LYS A 121 -2.45 6.77 -16.84
C LYS A 121 -1.01 6.74 -16.35
N LEU A 122 -0.43 7.90 -16.06
CA LEU A 122 0.92 8.03 -15.49
C LEU A 122 1.02 7.32 -14.13
N ASP A 123 0.06 7.53 -13.24
CA ASP A 123 0.05 6.94 -11.90
C ASP A 123 -0.09 5.42 -11.95
N ARG A 124 -0.92 4.90 -12.85
CA ARG A 124 -1.02 3.45 -13.09
C ARG A 124 0.30 2.85 -13.58
N LEU A 125 1.00 3.50 -14.51
CA LEU A 125 2.32 3.01 -14.93
C LEU A 125 3.35 3.05 -13.81
N LYS A 126 3.35 4.08 -12.96
CA LYS A 126 4.23 4.14 -11.79
C LYS A 126 3.95 3.00 -10.81
N GLN A 127 2.68 2.75 -10.50
CA GLN A 127 2.28 1.64 -9.63
C GLN A 127 2.66 0.28 -10.26
N LEU A 128 2.42 0.11 -11.56
CA LEU A 128 2.78 -1.12 -12.27
C LEU A 128 4.30 -1.35 -12.22
N THR A 129 5.12 -0.32 -12.43
CA THR A 129 6.59 -0.38 -12.31
C THR A 129 7.01 -0.73 -10.89
N HIS A 130 6.42 -0.09 -9.88
CA HIS A 130 6.70 -0.35 -8.46
C HIS A 130 6.44 -1.82 -8.08
N TYR A 131 5.25 -2.34 -8.37
CA TYR A 131 4.91 -3.74 -8.05
C TYR A 131 5.68 -4.76 -8.89
N THR A 132 6.04 -4.41 -10.13
CA THR A 132 6.95 -5.25 -10.93
C THR A 132 8.35 -5.32 -10.28
N ARG A 133 8.83 -4.23 -9.67
CA ARG A 133 10.09 -4.21 -8.91
C ARG A 133 10.00 -5.11 -7.67
N GLU A 134 8.89 -5.06 -6.94
CA GLU A 134 8.66 -5.95 -5.79
C GLU A 134 8.64 -7.43 -6.20
N PHE A 135 7.98 -7.76 -7.31
CA PHE A 135 7.99 -9.13 -7.84
C PHE A 135 9.41 -9.59 -8.16
N ARG A 136 10.20 -8.73 -8.84
CA ARG A 136 11.59 -9.05 -9.18
C ARG A 136 12.43 -9.29 -7.92
N HIS A 137 12.25 -8.48 -6.89
CA HIS A 137 12.92 -8.70 -5.62
C HIS A 137 12.55 -10.06 -5.01
N ALA A 138 11.25 -10.40 -4.96
CA ALA A 138 10.79 -11.69 -4.46
C ALA A 138 11.35 -12.88 -5.25
N LEU A 139 11.42 -12.76 -6.59
CA LEU A 139 12.05 -13.76 -7.45
C LEU A 139 13.54 -13.92 -7.13
N GLU A 140 14.27 -12.82 -6.96
CA GLU A 140 15.70 -12.83 -6.63
C GLU A 140 15.96 -13.45 -5.25
N GLU A 141 15.15 -13.13 -4.23
CA GLU A 141 15.26 -13.75 -2.90
C GLU A 141 14.94 -15.25 -2.93
N SER A 142 13.90 -15.64 -3.67
CA SER A 142 13.56 -17.05 -3.88
C SER A 142 14.74 -17.83 -4.47
N LEU A 143 15.38 -17.29 -5.51
CA LEU A 143 16.52 -17.94 -6.17
C LEU A 143 17.73 -18.14 -5.23
N LYS A 144 17.98 -17.21 -4.30
CA LYS A 144 19.07 -17.34 -3.31
C LYS A 144 18.85 -18.50 -2.34
N GLY A 145 17.60 -18.82 -2.04
CA GLY A 145 17.21 -19.88 -1.12
C GLY A 145 17.11 -21.28 -1.73
N LEU A 146 17.18 -21.41 -3.06
CA LEU A 146 16.98 -22.69 -3.74
C LEU A 146 18.14 -23.67 -3.51
N GLN A 147 17.78 -24.93 -3.27
CA GLN A 147 18.73 -26.03 -3.12
C GLN A 147 18.66 -27.01 -4.29
N ALA A 148 19.80 -27.60 -4.65
CA ALA A 148 19.82 -28.68 -5.64
C ALA A 148 18.96 -29.86 -5.17
N GLY A 149 18.15 -30.40 -6.07
CA GLY A 149 17.18 -31.46 -5.79
C GLY A 149 15.82 -30.96 -5.27
N GLN A 150 15.70 -29.67 -4.90
CA GLN A 150 14.42 -29.11 -4.44
C GLN A 150 13.36 -29.16 -5.55
N SER A 151 12.16 -29.59 -5.19
CA SER A 151 11.00 -29.60 -6.10
C SER A 151 10.27 -28.27 -6.08
N ILE A 152 9.94 -27.74 -7.26
CA ILE A 152 9.16 -26.52 -7.45
C ILE A 152 7.86 -26.89 -8.20
N PRO A 153 6.68 -26.72 -7.57
CA PRO A 153 5.41 -26.87 -8.26
C PRO A 153 5.16 -25.65 -9.16
N ILE A 154 4.97 -25.87 -10.46
CA ILE A 154 4.69 -24.81 -11.45
C ILE A 154 3.20 -24.72 -11.75
N SER A 155 2.51 -25.86 -11.69
CA SER A 155 1.07 -26.01 -11.80
C SER A 155 0.65 -27.28 -11.06
N GLU A 156 -0.66 -27.57 -11.03
CA GLU A 156 -1.20 -28.81 -10.44
C GLU A 156 -0.61 -30.08 -11.07
N SER A 157 -0.21 -30.03 -12.35
CA SER A 157 0.28 -31.19 -13.09
C SER A 157 1.78 -31.16 -13.39
N THR A 158 2.47 -30.05 -13.09
CA THR A 158 3.87 -29.86 -13.46
C THR A 158 4.70 -29.52 -12.24
N VAL A 159 5.63 -30.42 -11.91
CA VAL A 159 6.66 -30.23 -10.88
C VAL A 159 8.02 -30.35 -11.55
N VAL A 160 8.94 -29.45 -11.19
CA VAL A 160 10.32 -29.45 -11.69
C VAL A 160 11.30 -29.61 -10.53
N ALA A 161 12.46 -30.20 -10.77
CA ALA A 161 13.52 -30.29 -9.77
C ALA A 161 14.65 -29.30 -10.07
N VAL A 162 15.12 -28.56 -9.08
CA VAL A 162 16.27 -27.67 -9.21
C VAL A 162 17.53 -28.49 -9.38
N VAL A 163 18.35 -28.15 -10.37
CA VAL A 163 19.70 -28.70 -10.57
C VAL A 163 20.72 -27.69 -10.06
N GLU A 164 20.57 -26.42 -10.43
CA GLU A 164 21.44 -25.32 -10.03
C GLU A 164 20.62 -24.03 -10.06
N ALA A 165 20.84 -23.13 -9.10
CA ALA A 165 20.26 -21.80 -9.09
C ALA A 165 21.30 -20.78 -8.65
N ASN A 166 21.37 -19.66 -9.36
CA ASN A 166 22.17 -18.50 -8.99
C ASN A 166 21.49 -17.23 -9.53
N ALA A 167 22.11 -16.07 -9.28
CA ALA A 167 21.55 -14.76 -9.66
C ALA A 167 21.32 -14.58 -11.17
N ASN A 168 22.00 -15.36 -12.02
CA ASN A 168 21.97 -15.18 -13.47
C ASN A 168 21.29 -16.34 -14.19
N THR A 169 21.22 -17.51 -13.59
CA THR A 169 20.71 -18.71 -14.24
C THR A 169 19.99 -19.62 -13.25
N LEU A 170 18.88 -20.19 -13.73
CA LEU A 170 18.22 -21.34 -13.15
C LEU A 170 18.36 -22.55 -14.08
N ILE A 171 18.85 -23.66 -13.56
CA ILE A 171 18.88 -24.96 -14.22
C ILE A 171 17.91 -25.89 -13.50
N ILE A 172 16.95 -26.44 -14.23
CA ILE A 172 15.95 -27.36 -13.70
C ILE A 172 15.91 -28.64 -14.52
N LYS A 173 15.39 -29.71 -13.91
CA LYS A 173 15.03 -30.96 -14.58
C LYS A 173 13.51 -31.08 -14.62
N VAL A 174 12.97 -31.22 -15.83
CA VAL A 174 11.53 -31.40 -16.09
C VAL A 174 11.34 -32.64 -16.94
N ALA A 175 10.52 -33.58 -16.48
CA ALA A 175 10.27 -34.86 -17.16
C ALA A 175 11.57 -35.57 -17.62
N GLY A 176 12.61 -35.56 -16.78
CA GLY A 176 13.89 -36.19 -17.08
C GLY A 176 14.87 -35.32 -17.89
N VAL A 177 14.42 -34.19 -18.47
CA VAL A 177 15.21 -33.33 -19.33
C VAL A 177 15.71 -32.11 -18.56
N THR A 178 17.03 -31.86 -18.61
CA THR A 178 17.63 -30.65 -18.04
C THR A 178 17.38 -29.45 -18.95
N ARG A 179 16.91 -28.35 -18.37
CA ARG A 179 16.71 -27.06 -19.05
C ARG A 179 17.45 -25.97 -18.28
N ARG A 180 18.03 -25.04 -19.03
CA ARG A 180 18.75 -23.87 -18.52
C ARG A 180 17.99 -22.62 -18.94
N TYR A 181 17.72 -21.74 -17.98
CA TYR A 181 17.06 -20.47 -18.20
C TYR A 181 17.90 -19.33 -17.60
N PRO A 182 18.26 -18.31 -18.38
CA PRO A 182 18.63 -17.02 -17.83
C PRO A 182 17.50 -16.50 -16.94
N VAL A 183 17.81 -15.87 -15.79
CA VAL A 183 16.78 -15.37 -14.86
C VAL A 183 15.86 -14.34 -15.52
N ASN A 184 16.39 -13.50 -16.40
CA ASN A 184 15.64 -12.52 -17.19
C ASN A 184 14.85 -13.12 -18.37
N GLU A 185 14.97 -14.43 -18.62
CA GLU A 185 14.26 -15.14 -19.69
C GLU A 185 13.42 -16.31 -19.17
N LEU A 186 13.13 -16.32 -17.85
CA LEU A 186 12.29 -17.35 -17.26
C LEU A 186 10.90 -17.36 -17.92
N PRO A 187 10.35 -18.56 -18.21
CA PRO A 187 8.94 -18.68 -18.55
C PRO A 187 8.07 -18.07 -17.45
N LEU A 188 7.04 -17.28 -17.80
CA LEU A 188 6.24 -16.53 -16.81
C LEU A 188 5.70 -17.40 -15.69
N GLY A 189 5.18 -18.59 -16.01
CA GLY A 189 4.67 -19.52 -14.99
C GLY A 189 5.74 -20.00 -14.00
N LEU A 190 6.98 -20.21 -14.48
CA LEU A 190 8.11 -20.55 -13.63
C LEU A 190 8.55 -19.36 -12.78
N ALA A 191 8.59 -18.15 -13.33
CA ALA A 191 8.90 -16.93 -12.58
C ALA A 191 7.87 -16.68 -11.46
N VAL A 192 6.57 -16.83 -11.75
CA VAL A 192 5.50 -16.68 -10.75
C VAL A 192 5.60 -17.75 -9.66
N ALA A 193 5.82 -19.01 -10.03
CA ALA A 193 5.98 -20.10 -9.06
C ALA A 193 7.18 -19.86 -8.12
N LEU A 194 8.29 -19.35 -8.65
CA LEU A 194 9.45 -18.98 -7.84
C LEU A 194 9.15 -17.82 -6.89
N ALA A 195 8.54 -16.74 -7.40
CA ALA A 195 8.17 -15.61 -6.55
C ALA A 195 7.19 -16.03 -5.44
N ASP A 196 6.27 -16.96 -5.72
CA ASP A 196 5.30 -17.48 -4.75
C ASP A 196 5.93 -18.21 -3.57
N MET A 197 7.16 -18.72 -3.71
CA MET A 197 7.90 -19.33 -2.61
C MET A 197 8.39 -18.28 -1.58
N TRP A 198 8.49 -17.02 -1.98
CA TRP A 198 8.91 -15.90 -1.12
C TRP A 198 7.74 -15.03 -0.67
N LEU A 199 6.78 -14.80 -1.56
CA LEU A 199 5.58 -14.01 -1.28
C LEU A 199 4.65 -14.77 -0.32
N ASP A 200 4.09 -14.04 0.65
CA ASP A 200 3.06 -14.57 1.54
C ASP A 200 1.75 -14.80 0.77
N GLN A 201 1.49 -16.06 0.38
CA GLN A 201 0.30 -16.45 -0.37
C GLN A 201 -1.02 -16.09 0.33
N GLY A 202 -0.97 -15.88 1.66
CA GLY A 202 -2.11 -15.43 2.44
C GLY A 202 -2.44 -13.95 2.23
N GLN A 203 -1.60 -13.14 1.58
CA GLN A 203 -1.81 -11.70 1.46
C GLN A 203 -2.40 -11.29 0.10
N PRO A 204 -3.44 -10.45 0.07
CA PRO A 204 -3.94 -9.85 -1.16
C PRO A 204 -2.85 -9.06 -1.92
N SER A 205 -1.87 -8.50 -1.21
CA SER A 205 -0.75 -7.78 -1.83
C SER A 205 0.12 -8.67 -2.72
N SER A 206 0.26 -9.96 -2.38
CA SER A 206 1.01 -10.91 -3.22
C SER A 206 0.33 -11.18 -4.56
N GLN A 207 -1.00 -11.16 -4.59
CA GLN A 207 -1.78 -11.23 -5.85
C GLN A 207 -1.61 -9.96 -6.69
N LEU A 208 -1.60 -8.79 -6.06
CA LEU A 208 -1.29 -7.52 -6.72
C LEU A 208 0.09 -7.55 -7.39
N VAL A 209 1.12 -7.95 -6.64
CA VAL A 209 2.52 -8.04 -7.11
C VAL A 209 2.66 -9.03 -8.27
N LYS A 210 2.07 -10.23 -8.17
CA LYS A 210 2.05 -11.23 -9.26
C LYS A 210 1.40 -10.69 -10.52
N GLY A 211 0.21 -10.12 -10.38
CA GLY A 211 -0.54 -9.59 -11.51
C GLY A 211 0.20 -8.44 -12.18
N ALA A 212 0.87 -7.58 -11.42
CA ALA A 212 1.65 -6.47 -11.95
C ALA A 212 2.78 -6.94 -12.86
N PHE A 213 3.59 -7.90 -12.41
CA PHE A 213 4.64 -8.47 -13.25
C PHE A 213 4.09 -9.07 -14.54
N VAL A 214 3.01 -9.85 -14.46
CA VAL A 214 2.42 -10.50 -15.63
C VAL A 214 1.82 -9.48 -16.61
N VAL A 215 1.11 -8.46 -16.11
CA VAL A 215 0.50 -7.40 -16.93
C VAL A 215 1.57 -6.51 -17.58
N ALA A 216 2.68 -6.29 -16.89
CA ALA A 216 3.83 -5.56 -17.43
C ALA A 216 4.49 -6.34 -18.58
N HIS A 217 4.72 -7.63 -18.41
CA HIS A 217 5.62 -8.42 -19.24
C HIS A 217 5.19 -8.52 -20.72
N LYS A 218 6.07 -8.11 -21.65
CA LYS A 218 5.74 -8.07 -23.10
C LYS A 218 5.35 -9.41 -23.73
N LYS A 219 5.85 -10.51 -23.15
CA LYS A 219 5.56 -11.89 -23.61
C LYS A 219 4.30 -12.51 -22.97
N ALA A 220 3.55 -11.76 -22.16
CA ALA A 220 2.32 -12.26 -21.55
C ALA A 220 1.27 -12.53 -22.64
N SER A 221 0.73 -13.76 -22.66
CA SER A 221 -0.39 -14.11 -23.52
C SER A 221 -1.71 -13.56 -22.98
N VAL A 222 -2.77 -13.60 -23.79
CA VAL A 222 -4.14 -13.27 -23.36
C VAL A 222 -4.54 -14.10 -22.12
N ASP A 223 -4.19 -15.39 -22.08
CA ASP A 223 -4.45 -16.25 -20.92
C ASP A 223 -3.65 -15.84 -19.69
N ASN A 224 -2.41 -15.36 -19.86
CA ASN A 224 -1.63 -14.83 -18.75
C ASN A 224 -2.26 -13.57 -18.18
N ILE A 225 -2.69 -12.65 -19.05
CA ILE A 225 -3.38 -11.41 -18.65
C ILE A 225 -4.71 -11.74 -17.95
N ALA A 226 -5.48 -12.71 -18.46
CA ALA A 226 -6.71 -13.15 -17.82
C ALA A 226 -6.48 -13.72 -16.42
N LYS A 227 -5.41 -14.50 -16.22
CA LYS A 227 -5.01 -14.99 -14.89
C LYS A 227 -4.62 -13.85 -13.94
N ALA A 228 -3.83 -12.89 -14.44
CA ALA A 228 -3.44 -11.72 -13.66
C ALA A 228 -4.65 -10.88 -13.23
N ARG A 229 -5.61 -10.68 -14.13
CA ARG A 229 -6.90 -10.04 -13.82
C ARG A 229 -7.64 -10.81 -12.71
N GLY A 230 -7.71 -12.14 -12.79
CA GLY A 230 -8.34 -12.96 -11.75
C GLY A 230 -7.68 -12.80 -10.38
N TRP A 231 -6.34 -12.76 -10.30
CA TRP A 231 -5.64 -12.49 -9.04
C TRP A 231 -5.98 -11.11 -8.48
N TRP A 232 -6.04 -10.10 -9.35
CA TRP A 232 -6.41 -8.74 -8.96
C TRP A 232 -7.87 -8.64 -8.48
N GLU A 233 -8.81 -9.29 -9.16
CA GLU A 233 -10.21 -9.38 -8.71
C GLU A 233 -10.33 -10.07 -7.35
N GLU A 234 -9.59 -11.15 -7.12
CA GLU A 234 -9.55 -11.82 -5.82
C GLU A 234 -8.97 -10.92 -4.71
N ALA A 235 -7.88 -10.22 -4.99
CA ALA A 235 -7.29 -9.28 -4.05
C ALA A 235 -8.26 -8.14 -3.68
N ALA A 236 -8.97 -7.60 -4.68
CA ALA A 236 -9.99 -6.57 -4.48
C ALA A 236 -11.16 -7.09 -3.63
N ALA A 237 -11.64 -8.32 -3.91
CA ALA A 237 -12.69 -8.97 -3.12
C ALA A 237 -12.28 -9.21 -1.66
N ARG A 238 -10.98 -9.30 -1.40
CA ARG A 238 -10.38 -9.44 -0.05
C ARG A 238 -10.03 -8.10 0.59
N GLY A 239 -10.48 -6.99 0.01
CA GLY A 239 -10.38 -5.64 0.59
C GLY A 239 -9.21 -4.79 0.10
N LEU A 240 -8.37 -5.28 -0.83
CA LEU A 240 -7.28 -4.49 -1.41
C LEU A 240 -7.80 -3.58 -2.53
N THR A 241 -8.44 -2.47 -2.16
CA THR A 241 -9.12 -1.57 -3.09
C THR A 241 -8.20 -0.86 -4.09
N LEU A 242 -6.91 -0.73 -3.77
CA LEU A 242 -5.91 -0.13 -4.66
C LEU A 242 -5.86 -0.82 -6.04
N VAL A 243 -6.19 -2.11 -6.08
CA VAL A 243 -6.25 -2.88 -7.33
C VAL A 243 -7.25 -2.28 -8.32
N ASN A 244 -8.33 -1.65 -7.85
CA ASN A 244 -9.34 -1.04 -8.71
C ASN A 244 -8.77 0.13 -9.51
N ASP A 245 -7.86 0.89 -8.90
CA ASP A 245 -7.19 2.01 -9.58
C ASP A 245 -6.16 1.51 -10.59
N LEU A 246 -5.55 0.34 -10.35
CA LEU A 246 -4.54 -0.24 -11.23
C LEU A 246 -5.14 -1.05 -12.38
N MET A 247 -6.28 -1.72 -12.17
CA MET A 247 -6.94 -2.61 -13.14
C MET A 247 -7.03 -2.05 -14.57
N PRO A 248 -7.36 -0.75 -14.79
CA PRO A 248 -7.43 -0.17 -16.14
C PRO A 248 -6.13 -0.22 -16.94
N VAL A 249 -4.97 -0.42 -16.29
CA VAL A 249 -3.65 -0.48 -16.94
C VAL A 249 -3.50 -1.64 -17.92
N ILE A 250 -4.38 -2.65 -17.82
CA ILE A 250 -4.45 -3.78 -18.74
C ILE A 250 -4.87 -3.32 -20.13
N GLU A 251 -5.82 -2.39 -20.20
CA GLU A 251 -6.44 -1.93 -21.46
C GLU A 251 -5.93 -0.54 -21.89
N ASP A 252 -5.14 0.12 -21.03
CA ASP A 252 -4.61 1.44 -21.33
C ASP A 252 -3.80 1.47 -22.63
N ARG A 253 -4.17 2.44 -23.46
CA ARG A 253 -3.45 2.85 -24.67
C ARG A 253 -2.72 4.17 -24.41
N TYR A 254 -1.53 4.29 -24.99
CA TYR A 254 -0.63 5.44 -24.83
C TYR A 254 -0.19 6.05 -26.17
N ASP A 255 -0.55 5.40 -27.28
CA ASP A 255 -0.16 5.75 -28.65
C ASP A 255 -0.95 6.92 -29.24
N ASN A 256 -2.14 7.22 -28.71
CA ASN A 256 -2.96 8.35 -29.15
C ASN A 256 -3.72 9.02 -28.01
N LEU A 257 -3.03 9.88 -27.25
CA LEU A 257 -3.67 10.67 -26.17
C LEU A 257 -4.38 11.94 -26.67
N ALA A 258 -4.26 12.27 -27.97
CA ALA A 258 -4.88 13.48 -28.52
C ALA A 258 -6.41 13.42 -28.53
N ASP A 259 -7.00 12.23 -28.43
CA ASP A 259 -8.45 12.06 -28.31
C ASP A 259 -9.01 12.60 -26.98
N ASP A 260 -8.17 12.70 -25.95
CA ASP A 260 -8.55 13.23 -24.62
C ASP A 260 -8.65 14.77 -24.60
N LEU A 261 -8.30 15.45 -25.70
CA LEU A 261 -8.46 16.91 -25.87
C LEU A 261 -9.85 17.33 -26.37
N LYS A 262 -10.74 16.37 -26.67
CA LYS A 262 -12.05 16.61 -27.29
C LYS A 262 -13.14 16.95 -26.28
#